data_AF-A0A3M9NMA9-F1
#
_entry.id   AF-A0A3M9NMA9-F1
#
_cell.length_a   1.000
_cell.length_b   1.000
_cell.length_c   1.000
_cell.angle_alpha   90.00
_cell.angle_beta   90.00
_cell.angle_gamma   90.00
#
_symmetry.space_group_name_H-M   'P 1'
#
loop_
_entity.id
_entity.type
_entity.pdbx_description
1 polymer ?
#
loop_
_entity_poly.entity_id
_entity_poly.type
_entity_poly.pdbx_seq_one_letter_code
_entity_poly.pdbx_strand_id
1 'polypeptide(L)'
;MKKVIFPGLVAGVVLLILSILGLYLNILIFPDLAMQYFQPAFNEQSSRIMLYFIHPFIIAMALSWFWSKIKGILKGSFLTRGIEFGIIYALIATFPAMWLVFSSITVSLQMVATWFVLGLIQAIIAGLVCEMMNP
;
A
#
# COMPACT_ATOMS: atom_id res chain seq x y z
N MET A 1 0.57 -11.73 19.80
CA MET A 1 -0.43 -11.31 18.78
C MET A 1 -0.96 -9.90 18.97
N LYS A 2 -1.23 -9.41 20.19
CA LYS A 2 -1.70 -8.02 20.41
C LYS A 2 -0.80 -6.96 19.75
N LYS A 3 0.53 -7.15 19.82
CA LYS A 3 1.56 -6.31 19.17
C LYS A 3 1.60 -6.35 17.63
N VAL A 4 0.74 -7.15 17.00
CA VAL A 4 0.59 -7.24 15.54
C VAL A 4 -0.82 -6.78 15.13
N ILE A 5 -1.84 -7.29 15.81
CA ILE A 5 -3.24 -6.98 15.47
C ILE A 5 -3.55 -5.50 15.70
N PHE A 6 -3.18 -4.95 16.87
CA PHE A 6 -3.54 -3.57 17.19
C PHE A 6 -2.80 -2.54 16.32
N PRO A 7 -1.46 -2.63 16.12
CA PRO A 7 -0.78 -1.74 15.17
C PRO A 7 -1.25 -1.95 13.73
N GLY A 8 -1.56 -3.18 13.32
CA GLY A 8 -2.11 -3.47 11.99
C GLY A 8 -3.47 -2.82 11.74
N LEU A 9 -4.37 -2.81 12.73
CA LEU A 9 -5.66 -2.11 12.62
C LEU A 9 -5.48 -0.58 12.53
N VAL A 10 -4.62 -0.02 13.38
CA VAL A 10 -4.34 1.43 13.35
C VAL A 10 -3.70 1.82 12.02
N ALA A 11 -2.71 1.07 11.56
CA ALA A 11 -2.11 1.27 10.24
C ALA A 11 -3.18 1.14 9.14
N GLY A 12 -4.09 0.16 9.23
CA GLY A 12 -5.18 -0.01 8.25
C GLY A 12 -6.07 1.22 8.11
N VAL A 13 -6.44 1.87 9.23
CA VAL A 13 -7.21 3.14 9.20
C VAL A 13 -6.39 4.25 8.54
N VAL A 14 -5.11 4.40 8.91
CA VAL A 14 -4.23 5.41 8.31
C VAL A 14 -4.06 5.17 6.80
N LEU A 15 -3.87 3.92 6.39
CA LEU A 15 -3.73 3.55 4.98
C LEU A 15 -5.04 3.76 4.20
N LEU A 16 -6.20 3.52 4.81
CA LEU A 16 -7.49 3.83 4.18
C LEU A 16 -7.62 5.33 3.89
N ILE A 17 -7.31 6.18 4.88
CA ILE A 17 -7.31 7.64 4.70
C ILE A 17 -6.34 8.03 3.58
N LEU A 18 -5.12 7.47 3.60
CA LEU A 18 -4.12 7.72 2.56
C LEU A 18 -4.60 7.28 1.16
N SER A 19 -5.27 6.13 1.05
CA SER A 19 -5.84 5.65 -0.22
C SER A 19 -6.93 6.57 -0.75
N ILE A 20 -7.82 7.05 0.12
CA ILE A 20 -8.87 8.01 -0.26
C ILE A 20 -8.25 9.33 -0.72
N LEU A 21 -7.29 9.86 0.04
CA LEU A 21 -6.56 11.07 -0.35
C LEU A 21 -5.81 10.89 -1.67
N GLY A 22 -5.15 9.75 -1.85
CA GLY A 22 -4.45 9.39 -3.08
C GLY A 22 -5.37 9.32 -4.28
N LEU A 23 -6.59 8.81 -4.12
CA LEU A 23 -7.62 8.80 -5.17
C LEU A 23 -7.97 10.24 -5.60
N TYR A 24 -8.32 11.11 -4.66
CA TYR A 24 -8.65 12.51 -4.96
C TYR A 24 -7.46 13.26 -5.57
N LEU A 25 -6.26 13.02 -5.06
CA LEU A 25 -5.04 13.61 -5.59
C LEU A 25 -4.76 13.16 -7.02
N ASN A 26 -4.99 11.88 -7.34
CA ASN A 26 -4.84 11.35 -8.69
C ASN A 26 -5.83 11.99 -9.67
N ILE A 27 -7.09 12.18 -9.26
CA ILE A 27 -8.10 12.88 -10.07
C ILE A 27 -7.67 14.33 -10.34
N LEU A 28 -7.12 15.01 -9.33
CA LEU A 28 -6.71 16.40 -9.44
C LEU A 28 -5.46 16.61 -10.32
N ILE A 29 -4.44 15.76 -10.15
CA ILE A 29 -3.13 15.92 -10.80
C ILE A 29 -3.07 15.20 -12.15
N PHE A 30 -3.73 14.05 -12.29
CA PHE A 30 -3.68 13.18 -13.46
C PHE A 30 -5.09 12.80 -13.94
N PRO A 31 -5.92 13.75 -14.37
CA PRO A 31 -7.32 13.50 -14.76
C PRO A 31 -7.44 12.46 -15.89
N ASP A 32 -6.56 12.52 -16.90
CA ASP A 32 -6.55 11.55 -18.00
C ASP A 32 -6.21 10.13 -17.53
N LEU A 33 -5.38 10.00 -16.50
CA LEU A 33 -5.08 8.72 -15.87
C LEU A 33 -6.26 8.22 -15.04
N ALA A 34 -6.98 9.12 -14.37
CA ALA A 34 -8.19 8.78 -13.64
C ALA A 34 -9.29 8.25 -14.57
N MET A 35 -9.41 8.79 -15.79
CA MET A 35 -10.38 8.31 -16.79
C MET A 35 -10.11 6.87 -17.25
N GLN A 36 -8.87 6.38 -17.15
CA GLN A 36 -8.55 4.99 -17.51
C GLN A 36 -9.17 3.96 -16.57
N TYR A 37 -9.57 4.33 -15.34
CA TYR A 37 -10.26 3.42 -14.43
C TYR A 37 -11.67 3.03 -14.93
N PHE A 38 -12.22 3.77 -15.90
CA PHE A 38 -13.49 3.44 -16.55
C PHE A 38 -13.36 2.49 -17.74
N GLN A 39 -12.16 1.98 -18.00
CA GLN A 39 -11.94 1.00 -19.06
C GLN A 39 -12.42 -0.41 -18.64
N PRO A 40 -12.77 -1.29 -19.61
CA PRO A 40 -13.24 -2.66 -19.32
C PRO A 40 -12.24 -3.53 -18.53
N ALA A 41 -10.98 -3.11 -18.42
CA ALA A 41 -9.99 -3.74 -17.57
C ALA A 41 -10.36 -3.72 -16.07
N PHE A 42 -11.22 -2.78 -15.66
CA PHE A 42 -11.69 -2.63 -14.29
C PHE A 42 -13.14 -3.10 -14.14
N ASN A 43 -13.44 -3.62 -12.96
CA ASN A 43 -14.76 -4.18 -12.67
C ASN A 43 -15.62 -3.17 -11.89
N GLU A 44 -16.34 -2.32 -12.63
CA GLU A 44 -17.08 -1.18 -12.09
C GLU A 44 -18.40 -1.55 -11.38
N GLN A 45 -18.97 -2.72 -11.69
CA GLN A 45 -20.31 -3.13 -11.22
C GLN A 45 -20.29 -4.44 -10.43
N SER A 46 -19.21 -4.65 -9.68
CA SER A 46 -18.95 -5.93 -9.05
C SER A 46 -19.46 -5.98 -7.61
N SER A 47 -20.07 -7.12 -7.26
CA SER A 47 -20.36 -7.52 -5.88
C SER A 47 -19.13 -7.57 -4.96
N ARG A 48 -17.93 -7.30 -5.50
CA ARG A 48 -16.62 -7.33 -4.83
C ARG A 48 -16.06 -5.95 -4.53
N ILE A 49 -16.79 -4.85 -4.75
CA ILE A 49 -16.34 -3.49 -4.43
C ILE A 49 -15.85 -3.35 -2.97
N MET A 50 -16.46 -4.11 -2.05
CA MET A 50 -16.03 -4.15 -0.65
C MET A 50 -14.58 -4.62 -0.46
N LEU A 51 -14.08 -5.50 -1.34
CA LEU A 51 -12.68 -5.96 -1.28
C LEU A 51 -11.71 -4.81 -1.52
N TYR A 52 -12.08 -3.84 -2.35
CA TYR A 52 -11.27 -2.64 -2.59
C TYR A 52 -11.15 -1.79 -1.32
N PHE A 53 -12.23 -1.59 -0.58
CA PHE A 53 -12.20 -0.79 0.66
C PHE A 53 -11.56 -1.51 1.85
N ILE A 54 -11.61 -2.84 1.86
CA ILE A 54 -10.97 -3.66 2.91
C ILE A 54 -9.46 -3.83 2.65
N HIS A 55 -9.00 -3.64 1.41
CA HIS A 55 -7.59 -3.86 1.04
C HIS A 55 -6.56 -3.16 1.96
N PRO A 56 -6.75 -1.91 2.43
CA PRO A 56 -5.76 -1.24 3.27
C PRO A 56 -5.54 -1.96 4.59
N PHE A 57 -6.59 -2.58 5.14
CA PHE A 57 -6.51 -3.38 6.36
C PHE A 57 -5.80 -4.71 6.13
N ILE A 58 -6.04 -5.36 4.99
CA ILE A 58 -5.34 -6.61 4.64
C ILE A 58 -3.84 -6.37 4.54
N ILE A 59 -3.44 -5.32 3.79
CA ILE A 59 -2.03 -4.95 3.65
C ILE A 59 -1.43 -4.54 4.99
N ALA A 60 -2.09 -3.66 5.75
CA ALA A 60 -1.58 -3.20 7.04
C ALA A 60 -1.39 -4.35 8.05
N MET A 61 -2.28 -5.34 8.07
CA MET A 61 -2.14 -6.51 8.91
C MET A 61 -0.95 -7.38 8.50
N ALA A 62 -0.77 -7.61 7.20
CA ALA A 62 0.39 -8.34 6.68
C ALA A 62 1.70 -7.62 6.99
N LEU A 63 1.74 -6.30 6.80
CA LEU A 63 2.90 -5.47 7.10
C LEU A 63 3.22 -5.41 8.59
N SER A 64 2.20 -5.31 9.46
CA SER A 64 2.43 -5.33 10.91
C SER A 64 2.97 -6.68 11.39
N TRP A 65 2.51 -7.78 10.79
CA TRP A 65 3.09 -9.09 11.04
C TRP A 65 4.55 -9.15 10.56
N PHE A 66 4.82 -8.68 9.34
CA PHE A 66 6.16 -8.68 8.76
C PHE A 66 7.13 -7.84 9.59
N TRP A 67 6.71 -6.65 10.01
CA TRP A 67 7.43 -5.79 10.94
C TRP A 67 7.88 -6.54 12.20
N SER A 68 6.98 -7.32 12.81
CA SER A 68 7.31 -8.09 14.01
C SER A 68 8.44 -9.11 13.83
N LYS A 69 8.76 -9.48 12.59
CA LYS A 69 9.84 -10.41 12.25
C LYS A 69 11.16 -9.71 11.98
N ILE A 70 11.13 -8.52 11.37
CA ILE A 70 12.34 -7.86 10.85
C ILE A 70 12.79 -6.62 11.63
N LYS A 71 11.94 -6.07 12.51
CA LYS A 71 12.25 -4.84 13.27
C LYS A 71 13.56 -4.88 14.09
N GLY A 72 14.00 -6.07 14.51
CA GLY A 72 15.28 -6.25 15.21
C GLY A 72 16.51 -6.11 14.32
N ILE A 73 16.33 -6.15 13.00
CA ILE A 73 17.39 -6.08 11.99
C ILE A 73 17.52 -4.65 11.45
N LEU A 74 16.41 -3.91 11.38
CA LEU A 74 16.37 -2.52 10.90
C LEU A 74 17.18 -1.60 11.83
N LYS A 75 17.94 -0.66 11.26
CA LYS A 75 18.82 0.23 12.04
C LYS A 75 18.49 1.70 11.78
N GLY A 76 18.88 2.54 12.74
CA GLY A 76 18.77 4.00 12.63
C GLY A 76 17.57 4.58 13.38
N SER A 77 17.14 5.75 12.94
CA SER A 77 16.07 6.52 13.57
C SER A 77 14.68 6.02 13.18
N PHE A 78 13.66 6.56 13.86
CA PHE A 78 12.25 6.33 13.54
C PHE A 78 11.96 6.42 12.04
N LEU A 79 12.40 7.51 11.40
CA LEU A 79 12.13 7.76 9.98
C LEU A 79 12.89 6.79 9.07
N THR A 80 14.17 6.53 9.36
CA THR A 80 14.99 5.65 8.50
C THR A 80 14.48 4.22 8.54
N ARG A 81 14.06 3.73 9.71
CA ARG A 81 13.52 2.38 9.87
C ARG A 81 12.20 2.19 9.12
N GLY A 82 11.30 3.18 9.15
CA GLY A 82 10.08 3.16 8.36
C GLY A 82 10.34 3.18 6.85
N ILE A 83 11.30 3.99 6.39
CA ILE A 83 11.70 4.06 4.98
C ILE A 83 12.34 2.74 4.53
N GLU A 84 13.30 2.21 5.29
CA GLU A 84 13.98 0.93 4.99
C GLU A 84 12.96 -0.20 4.89
N PHE A 85 12.02 -0.29 5.84
CA PHE A 85 10.94 -1.26 5.82
C PHE A 85 10.07 -1.15 4.55
N GLY A 86 9.66 0.08 4.19
CA GLY A 86 8.84 0.32 3.01
C GLY A 86 9.55 -0.04 1.71
N ILE A 87 10.84 0.28 1.59
CA ILE A 87 11.66 -0.09 0.42
C ILE A 87 11.79 -1.60 0.31
N ILE A 88 12.07 -2.31 1.41
CA ILE A 88 12.15 -3.77 1.42
C ILE A 88 10.84 -4.36 0.88
N TYR A 89 9.70 -3.95 1.43
CA TYR A 89 8.39 -4.43 0.97
C TYR A 89 8.13 -4.09 -0.51
N ALA A 90 8.44 -2.86 -0.93
CA ALA A 90 8.22 -2.43 -2.30
C ALA A 90 9.04 -3.28 -3.29
N LEU A 91 10.27 -3.64 -2.95
CA LEU A 91 11.12 -4.47 -3.82
C LEU A 91 10.70 -5.93 -3.86
N ILE A 92 10.32 -6.52 -2.72
CA ILE A 92 10.04 -7.98 -2.65
C ILE A 92 8.58 -8.33 -2.98
N ALA A 93 7.65 -7.40 -2.83
CA ALA A 93 6.22 -7.66 -3.00
C ALA A 93 5.58 -6.74 -4.03
N THR A 94 5.68 -5.42 -3.86
CA THR A 94 4.99 -4.47 -4.75
C THR A 94 5.55 -4.51 -6.16
N PHE A 95 6.87 -4.50 -6.35
CA PHE A 95 7.50 -4.51 -7.66
C PHE A 95 7.16 -5.78 -8.45
N PRO A 96 7.32 -7.01 -7.90
CA PRO A 96 6.86 -8.23 -8.58
C PRO A 96 5.36 -8.22 -8.90
N ALA A 97 4.52 -7.74 -7.98
CA ALA A 97 3.07 -7.66 -8.21
C ALA A 97 2.73 -6.71 -9.36
N MET A 98 3.36 -5.53 -9.40
CA MET A 98 3.17 -4.56 -10.48
C MET A 98 3.68 -5.06 -11.82
N TRP A 99 4.79 -5.80 -11.82
CA TRP A 99 5.31 -6.47 -13.02
C TRP A 99 4.30 -7.46 -13.59
N LEU A 100 3.73 -8.32 -12.74
CA LEU A 100 2.71 -9.28 -13.14
C LEU A 100 1.44 -8.60 -13.64
N VAL A 101 1.00 -7.53 -12.97
CA VAL A 101 -0.18 -6.77 -13.39
C VAL A 101 0.03 -6.13 -14.76
N PHE A 102 1.16 -5.47 -14.98
CA PHE A 102 1.47 -4.87 -16.27
C PHE A 102 1.60 -5.90 -17.40
N SER A 103 2.06 -7.11 -17.09
CA SER A 103 2.18 -8.19 -18.09
C SER A 103 0.86 -8.93 -18.37
N SER A 104 -0.18 -8.75 -17.54
CA SER A 104 -1.42 -9.55 -17.61
C SER A 104 -2.68 -8.73 -17.85
N ILE A 105 -2.70 -7.45 -17.48
CA ILE A 105 -3.85 -6.56 -17.60
C ILE A 105 -3.49 -5.43 -18.57
N THR A 106 -4.43 -5.05 -19.43
CA THR A 106 -4.26 -3.94 -20.38
C THR A 106 -4.36 -2.59 -19.68
N VAL A 107 -3.32 -2.22 -18.94
CA VAL A 107 -3.18 -0.94 -18.23
C VAL A 107 -1.93 -0.21 -18.70
N SER A 108 -1.95 1.12 -18.63
CA SER A 108 -0.78 1.93 -19.01
C SER A 108 0.37 1.78 -18.00
N LEU A 109 1.61 1.95 -18.47
CA LEU A 109 2.78 1.94 -17.59
C LEU A 109 2.68 3.05 -16.52
N GLN A 110 2.13 4.20 -16.88
CA GLN A 110 1.90 5.31 -15.96
C GLN A 110 0.95 4.90 -14.82
N MET A 111 -0.12 4.16 -15.12
CA MET A 111 -1.06 3.68 -14.11
C MET A 111 -0.38 2.74 -13.12
N VAL A 112 0.35 1.74 -13.62
CA VAL A 112 1.09 0.80 -12.79
C VAL A 112 2.17 1.52 -11.95
N ALA A 113 2.83 2.53 -12.51
CA ALA A 113 3.79 3.34 -11.76
C ALA A 113 3.13 4.10 -10.59
N THR A 114 1.92 4.66 -10.77
CA THR A 114 1.21 5.31 -9.66
C THR A 114 0.84 4.32 -8.55
N TRP A 115 0.44 3.09 -8.89
CA TRP A 115 0.17 2.04 -7.91
C TRP A 115 1.43 1.59 -7.17
N PHE A 116 2.55 1.48 -7.88
CA PHE A 116 3.85 1.20 -7.25
C PHE A 116 4.21 2.28 -6.21
N VAL A 117 4.11 3.55 -6.60
CA VAL A 117 4.41 4.69 -5.71
C VAL A 117 3.46 4.69 -4.50
N LEU A 118 2.16 4.49 -4.72
CA LEU A 118 1.19 4.39 -3.63
C LEU A 118 1.53 3.24 -2.67
N GLY A 119 1.85 2.06 -3.20
CA GLY A 119 2.23 0.89 -2.40
C GLY A 119 3.50 1.12 -1.58
N LEU A 120 4.51 1.79 -2.15
CA LEU A 120 5.72 2.20 -1.43
C LEU A 120 5.38 3.15 -0.28
N ILE A 121 4.61 4.22 -0.55
CA ILE A 121 4.23 5.19 0.49
C ILE A 121 3.41 4.50 1.59
N GLN A 122 2.44 3.66 1.23
CA GLN A 122 1.65 2.89 2.18
C GLN A 122 2.55 2.01 3.07
N ALA A 123 3.55 1.34 2.50
CA ALA A 123 4.45 0.50 3.27
C ALA A 123 5.35 1.29 4.22
N ILE A 124 5.85 2.45 3.80
CA ILE A 124 6.61 3.38 4.65
C ILE A 124 5.74 3.82 5.83
N ILE A 125 4.53 4.31 5.57
CA ILE A 125 3.62 4.79 6.61
C ILE A 125 3.23 3.66 7.57
N ALA A 126 2.95 2.46 7.08
CA ALA A 126 2.68 1.31 7.94
C ALA A 126 3.89 0.95 8.82
N GLY A 127 5.11 1.03 8.27
CA GLY A 127 6.36 0.86 9.01
C GLY A 127 6.52 1.89 10.13
N LEU A 128 6.25 3.17 9.85
CA LEU A 128 6.30 4.25 10.86
C LEU A 128 5.25 4.05 11.97
N VAL A 129 4.02 3.65 11.62
CA VAL A 129 3.00 3.32 12.62
C VAL A 129 3.45 2.14 13.49
N CYS A 130 4.05 1.11 12.88
CA CYS A 130 4.54 -0.05 13.61
C CYS A 130 5.74 0.26 14.49
N GLU A 131 6.68 1.12 14.06
CA GLU A 131 7.79 1.60 14.89
C GLU A 131 7.27 2.37 16.11
N MET A 132 6.26 3.22 15.93
CA MET A 132 5.69 4.01 17.03
C MET A 132 5.02 3.12 18.09
N MET A 133 4.33 2.05 17.66
CA MET A 133 3.49 1.24 18.54
C MET A 133 4.15 -0.06 19.01
N ASN A 134 5.16 -0.55 18.27
CA ASN A 134 5.85 -1.81 18.49
C ASN A 134 7.30 -1.75 17.98
N PRO A 135 8.15 -0.87 18.56
CA PRO A 135 9.55 -0.70 18.14
C PRO A 135 10.35 -2.00 18.24
#